data_AF-A0AAJ6MKK9-F1
#
_entry.id   AF-A0AAJ6MKK9-F1
#
_cell.length_a   1.000
_cell.length_b   1.000
_cell.length_c   1.000
_cell.angle_alpha   90.00
_cell.angle_beta   90.00
_cell.angle_gamma   90.00
#
_symmetry.space_group_name_H-M   'P 1'
#
loop_
_entity.id
_entity.type
_entity.pdbx_description
1 polymer ?
#
loop_
_entity_poly.entity_id
_entity_poly.type
_entity_poly.pdbx_seq_one_letter_code
_entity_poly.pdbx_strand_id
1 'polypeptide(L)'
;MDQIRRDHGHRAVAGLTKDRIEEKILKPLHNKPGAKIDTLKKLRILIRHAKDDLKWLSVDPSDGIKRGKSKEIRAWTDTEMKAFEDRWAYGTRQRAAYELMLNVGTARIDTHLTTWVQADADDFEYTRRKTGVSVLVEKAQSLRAALAALPRKHVCILTTEWGKPFTVDGLQRWMRDAMTGAAVAAQS
;
A
#
# COMPACT_ATOMS: atom_id res chain seq x y z
N MET A 1 -9.41 0.43 -12.93
CA MET A 1 -10.12 -0.04 -14.14
C MET A 1 -9.28 0.19 -15.39
N ASP A 2 -8.31 1.12 -15.33
CA ASP A 2 -7.54 1.57 -16.50
C ASP A 2 -6.71 0.47 -17.17
N GLN A 3 -6.13 -0.48 -16.43
CA GLN A 3 -5.39 -1.58 -17.06
C GLN A 3 -6.30 -2.44 -17.96
N ILE A 4 -7.46 -2.87 -17.44
CA ILE A 4 -8.42 -3.68 -18.20
C ILE A 4 -8.93 -2.89 -19.41
N ARG A 5 -9.22 -1.60 -19.24
CA ARG A 5 -9.64 -0.72 -20.34
C ARG A 5 -8.55 -0.63 -21.42
N ARG A 6 -7.29 -0.40 -21.04
CA ARG A 6 -6.17 -0.30 -21.99
C ARG A 6 -5.94 -1.61 -22.73
N ASP A 7 -5.82 -2.72 -22.00
CA ASP A 7 -5.37 -3.99 -22.58
C ASP A 7 -6.50 -4.77 -23.27
N HIS A 8 -7.74 -4.57 -22.82
CA HIS A 8 -8.88 -5.40 -23.20
C HIS A 8 -10.16 -4.61 -23.53
N GLY A 9 -10.17 -3.29 -23.37
CA GLY A 9 -11.37 -2.47 -23.60
C GLY A 9 -11.82 -2.41 -25.06
N HIS A 10 -10.95 -2.76 -26.00
CA HIS A 10 -11.29 -2.89 -27.42
C HIS A 10 -12.03 -4.20 -27.75
N ARG A 11 -12.15 -5.15 -26.81
CA ARG A 11 -12.77 -6.45 -27.05
C ARG A 11 -14.27 -6.39 -26.78
N ALA A 12 -15.06 -6.93 -27.71
CA ALA A 12 -16.51 -7.02 -27.54
C ALA A 12 -16.90 -7.97 -26.40
N VAL A 13 -17.81 -7.52 -25.54
CA VAL A 13 -18.32 -8.32 -24.41
C VAL A 13 -19.09 -9.55 -24.87
N ALA A 14 -19.83 -9.47 -25.98
CA ALA A 14 -20.60 -10.59 -26.54
C ALA A 14 -19.73 -11.79 -26.93
N GLY A 15 -18.44 -11.56 -27.23
CA GLY A 15 -17.47 -12.61 -27.53
C GLY A 15 -16.69 -13.10 -26.31
N LEU A 16 -17.04 -12.69 -25.09
CA LEU A 16 -16.31 -13.08 -23.89
C LEU A 16 -16.73 -14.49 -23.47
N THR A 17 -15.77 -15.42 -23.49
CA THR A 17 -15.95 -16.81 -23.04
C THR A 17 -15.03 -17.12 -21.88
N LYS A 18 -15.32 -18.17 -21.12
CA LYS A 18 -14.46 -18.66 -20.03
C LYS A 18 -13.00 -18.84 -20.49
N ASP A 19 -12.80 -19.55 -21.60
CA ASP A 19 -11.45 -19.78 -22.17
C ASP A 19 -10.74 -18.48 -22.53
N ARG A 20 -11.45 -17.48 -23.07
CA ARG A 20 -10.86 -16.17 -23.37
C ARG A 20 -10.47 -15.42 -22.11
N ILE A 21 -11.26 -15.52 -21.04
CA ILE A 21 -10.90 -14.95 -19.74
C ILE A 21 -9.64 -15.63 -19.21
N GLU A 22 -9.60 -16.96 -19.18
CA GLU A 22 -8.47 -17.71 -18.64
C GLU A 22 -7.20 -17.51 -19.47
N GLU A 23 -7.25 -17.69 -20.79
CA GLU A 23 -6.08 -17.68 -21.65
C GLU A 23 -5.61 -16.28 -22.07
N LYS A 24 -6.53 -15.33 -22.30
CA LYS A 24 -6.18 -14.02 -22.88
C LYS A 24 -6.17 -12.88 -21.88
N ILE A 25 -6.68 -13.08 -20.66
CA ILE A 25 -6.74 -12.05 -19.61
C ILE A 25 -5.96 -12.50 -18.37
N LEU A 26 -6.22 -13.72 -17.88
CA LEU A 26 -5.66 -14.16 -16.60
C LEU A 26 -4.29 -14.86 -16.72
N LYS A 27 -4.04 -15.63 -17.79
CA LYS A 27 -2.75 -16.32 -18.03
C LYS A 27 -1.56 -15.37 -18.18
N PRO A 28 -1.67 -14.20 -18.85
CA PRO A 28 -0.59 -13.20 -18.85
C PRO A 28 -0.19 -12.71 -17.45
N LEU A 29 -1.06 -12.85 -16.45
CA LEU A 29 -0.82 -12.46 -15.06
C LEU A 29 -0.33 -13.61 -14.18
N HIS A 30 0.14 -14.73 -14.75
CA HIS A 30 0.53 -15.93 -13.99
C HIS A 30 1.59 -15.66 -12.90
N ASN A 31 2.53 -14.76 -13.16
CA ASN A 31 3.57 -14.35 -12.21
C ASN A 31 3.17 -13.16 -11.31
N LYS A 32 1.91 -12.69 -11.41
CA LYS A 32 1.37 -11.55 -10.66
C LYS A 32 0.06 -11.97 -9.98
N PRO A 33 0.11 -12.82 -8.93
CA PRO A 33 -1.08 -13.39 -8.31
C PRO A 33 -2.07 -12.33 -7.79
N GLY A 34 -1.56 -11.25 -7.18
CA GLY A 34 -2.40 -10.12 -6.74
C GLY A 34 -3.13 -9.44 -7.90
N ALA A 35 -2.42 -9.15 -9.00
CA ALA A 35 -3.02 -8.54 -10.20
C ALA A 35 -4.03 -9.47 -10.88
N LYS A 36 -3.78 -10.79 -10.89
CA LYS A 36 -4.71 -11.79 -11.41
C LYS A 36 -6.02 -11.81 -10.59
N ILE A 37 -5.92 -11.80 -9.26
CA ILE A 37 -7.08 -11.77 -8.35
C ILE A 37 -7.89 -10.49 -8.54
N ASP A 38 -7.21 -9.33 -8.57
CA ASP A 38 -7.84 -8.02 -8.74
C ASP A 38 -8.49 -7.86 -10.13
N THR A 39 -7.82 -8.33 -11.19
CA THR A 39 -8.36 -8.33 -12.56
C THR A 39 -9.63 -9.16 -12.65
N LEU A 40 -9.64 -10.39 -12.11
CA LEU A 40 -10.84 -11.23 -12.10
C LEU A 40 -11.98 -10.59 -11.29
N LYS A 41 -11.68 -9.94 -10.16
CA LYS A 41 -12.68 -9.22 -9.36
C LYS A 41 -13.33 -8.10 -10.17
N LYS A 42 -12.52 -7.25 -10.82
CA LYS A 42 -13.02 -6.14 -11.65
C LYS A 42 -13.81 -6.64 -12.86
N LEU A 43 -13.33 -7.69 -13.51
CA LEU A 43 -14.01 -8.29 -14.65
C LEU A 43 -15.40 -8.83 -14.25
N ARG A 44 -15.52 -9.46 -13.08
CA ARG A 44 -16.82 -9.93 -12.55
C ARG A 44 -17.80 -8.80 -12.28
N ILE A 45 -17.34 -7.64 -11.85
CA ILE A 45 -18.20 -6.46 -11.67
C ILE A 45 -18.74 -6.03 -13.03
N LEU A 46 -17.88 -5.95 -14.05
CA LEU A 46 -18.27 -5.57 -15.42
C LEU A 46 -19.20 -6.58 -16.08
N ILE A 47 -18.90 -7.88 -15.96
CA ILE A 47 -19.74 -8.95 -16.50
C ILE A 47 -21.13 -8.91 -15.86
N ARG A 48 -21.20 -8.76 -14.54
CA ARG A 48 -22.47 -8.67 -13.81
C ARG A 48 -23.29 -7.48 -14.31
N HIS A 49 -22.67 -6.32 -14.45
CA HIS A 49 -23.34 -5.14 -15.02
C HIS A 49 -23.84 -5.40 -16.46
N ALA A 50 -23.00 -5.99 -17.31
CA ALA A 50 -23.35 -6.29 -18.70
C ALA A 50 -24.50 -7.32 -18.82
N LYS A 51 -24.57 -8.30 -17.91
CA LYS A 51 -25.60 -9.34 -17.87
C LYS A 51 -26.88 -8.85 -17.18
N ASP A 52 -26.77 -8.29 -15.99
CA ASP A 52 -27.90 -8.04 -15.11
C ASP A 52 -28.58 -6.71 -15.41
N ASP A 53 -27.82 -5.68 -15.79
CA ASP A 53 -28.37 -4.35 -16.06
C ASP A 53 -28.56 -4.11 -17.56
N LEU A 54 -27.55 -4.44 -18.40
CA LEU A 54 -27.57 -4.13 -19.83
C LEU A 54 -28.11 -5.25 -20.72
N LYS A 55 -28.27 -6.47 -20.18
CA LYS A 55 -28.75 -7.66 -20.91
C LYS A 55 -27.94 -8.01 -22.18
N TRP A 56 -26.67 -7.62 -22.23
CA TRP A 56 -25.76 -7.93 -23.33
C TRP A 56 -25.24 -9.38 -23.32
N LEU A 57 -25.35 -10.04 -22.17
CA LEU A 57 -24.96 -11.43 -21.97
C LEU A 57 -26.16 -12.21 -21.41
N SER A 58 -26.34 -13.44 -21.88
CA SER A 58 -27.33 -14.38 -21.34
C SER A 58 -26.80 -15.17 -20.14
N VAL A 59 -25.48 -15.41 -20.10
CA VAL A 59 -24.78 -16.19 -19.05
C VAL A 59 -23.57 -15.42 -18.52
N ASP A 60 -23.08 -15.76 -17.32
CA ASP A 60 -21.83 -15.19 -16.78
C ASP A 60 -20.64 -16.04 -17.28
N PRO A 61 -19.81 -15.55 -18.22
CA PRO A 61 -18.69 -16.33 -18.76
C PRO A 61 -17.55 -16.55 -17.74
N SER A 62 -17.60 -15.92 -16.57
CA SER A 62 -16.61 -16.09 -15.48
C SER A 62 -17.00 -17.16 -14.46
N ASP A 63 -18.19 -17.77 -14.63
CA ASP A 63 -18.66 -18.85 -13.77
C ASP A 63 -17.70 -20.04 -13.82
N GLY A 64 -17.43 -20.61 -12.63
CA GLY A 64 -16.47 -21.71 -12.46
C GLY A 64 -14.99 -21.31 -12.50
N ILE A 65 -14.62 -20.06 -12.80
CA ILE A 65 -13.22 -19.60 -12.69
C ILE A 65 -12.88 -19.40 -11.21
N LYS A 66 -11.95 -20.20 -10.67
CA LYS A 66 -11.57 -20.09 -9.25
C LYS A 66 -10.76 -18.82 -9.01
N ARG A 67 -11.15 -18.04 -8.00
CA ARG A 67 -10.34 -16.92 -7.52
C ARG A 67 -9.16 -17.46 -6.73
N GLY A 68 -7.95 -17.00 -7.06
CA GLY A 68 -6.77 -17.29 -6.25
C GLY A 68 -6.87 -16.71 -4.84
N LYS A 69 -6.02 -17.19 -3.93
CA LYS A 69 -5.83 -16.59 -2.60
C LYS A 69 -4.65 -15.62 -2.65
N SER A 70 -4.77 -14.46 -2.01
CA SER A 70 -3.60 -13.61 -1.82
C SER A 70 -2.69 -14.25 -0.77
N LYS A 71 -1.39 -14.06 -0.93
CA LYS A 71 -0.43 -14.43 0.12
C LYS A 71 -0.63 -13.50 1.30
N GLU A 72 -0.59 -14.04 2.50
CA GLU A 72 -0.56 -13.24 3.73
C GLU A 72 0.79 -12.55 3.87
N ILE A 73 0.76 -11.31 4.33
CA ILE A 73 1.94 -10.53 4.64
C ILE A 73 2.17 -10.68 6.15
N ARG A 74 3.24 -11.35 6.54
CA ARG A 74 3.56 -11.54 7.97
C ARG A 74 3.98 -10.24 8.64
N ALA A 75 3.75 -10.12 9.95
CA ALA A 75 4.33 -9.06 10.76
C ALA A 75 5.85 -9.23 10.95
N TRP A 76 6.52 -8.17 11.41
CA TRP A 76 7.91 -8.26 11.87
C TRP A 76 7.99 -9.00 13.19
N THR A 77 9.10 -9.71 13.42
CA THR A 77 9.41 -10.28 14.74
C THR A 77 10.11 -9.25 15.62
N ASP A 78 10.14 -9.49 16.94
CA ASP A 78 10.89 -8.65 17.87
C ASP A 78 12.37 -8.55 17.52
N THR A 79 12.96 -9.65 17.02
CA THR A 79 14.34 -9.67 16.54
C THR A 79 14.55 -8.75 15.33
N GLU A 80 13.59 -8.70 14.40
CA GLU A 80 13.66 -7.81 13.23
C GLU A 80 13.44 -6.35 13.60
N MET A 81 12.50 -6.07 14.50
CA MET A 81 12.32 -4.74 15.07
C MET A 81 13.63 -4.29 15.71
N LYS A 82 14.23 -5.12 16.57
CA LYS A 82 15.52 -4.84 17.19
C LYS A 82 16.65 -4.63 16.16
N ALA A 83 16.73 -5.44 15.11
CA ALA A 83 17.74 -5.27 14.06
C ALA A 83 17.58 -3.93 13.32
N PHE A 84 16.34 -3.52 13.04
CA PHE A 84 16.05 -2.21 12.46
C PHE A 84 16.48 -1.07 13.38
N GLU A 85 16.15 -1.20 14.66
CA GLU A 85 16.48 -0.22 15.69
C GLU A 85 17.98 -0.07 15.93
N ASP A 86 18.72 -1.19 15.96
CA ASP A 86 20.18 -1.21 16.12
C ASP A 86 20.89 -0.64 14.88
N ARG A 87 20.33 -0.86 13.68
CA ARG A 87 20.88 -0.32 12.42
C ARG A 87 20.62 1.18 12.27
N TRP A 88 19.42 1.63 12.65
CA TRP A 88 18.96 3.00 12.44
C TRP A 88 18.73 3.67 13.79
N ALA A 89 19.77 4.34 14.28
CA ALA A 89 19.72 5.08 15.53
C ALA A 89 18.74 6.28 15.49
N TYR A 90 18.40 6.80 16.67
CA TYR A 90 17.68 8.07 16.78
C TYR A 90 18.42 9.20 16.04
N GLY A 91 17.65 10.12 15.45
CA GLY A 91 18.17 11.17 14.57
C GLY A 91 18.32 10.75 13.10
N THR A 92 18.06 9.49 12.77
CA THR A 92 17.91 9.05 11.37
C THR A 92 16.46 9.19 10.90
N ARG A 93 16.27 9.48 9.61
CA ARG A 93 14.93 9.52 8.99
C ARG A 93 14.25 8.16 9.06
N GLN A 94 15.02 7.09 8.90
CA GLN A 94 14.57 5.70 8.96
C GLN A 94 13.96 5.39 10.32
N ARG A 95 14.66 5.76 11.42
CA ARG A 95 14.13 5.57 12.77
C ARG A 95 12.85 6.37 13.00
N ALA A 96 12.79 7.62 12.58
CA ALA A 96 11.57 8.42 12.72
C ALA A 96 10.38 7.86 11.93
N ALA A 97 10.60 7.38 10.71
CA ALA A 97 9.54 6.75 9.91
C ALA A 97 9.03 5.46 10.57
N TYR A 98 9.94 4.65 11.10
CA TYR A 98 9.61 3.45 11.88
C TYR A 98 8.77 3.80 13.11
N GLU A 99 9.21 4.74 13.94
CA GLU A 99 8.49 5.11 15.16
C GLU A 99 7.11 5.72 14.86
N LEU A 100 6.98 6.51 13.77
CA LEU A 100 5.69 7.02 13.32
C LEU A 100 4.74 5.89 12.95
N MET A 101 5.20 4.94 12.13
CA MET A 101 4.36 3.83 11.67
C MET A 101 4.00 2.86 12.80
N LEU A 102 4.96 2.56 13.69
CA LEU A 102 4.77 1.62 14.79
C LEU A 102 3.85 2.17 15.87
N ASN A 103 4.14 3.38 16.38
CA ASN A 103 3.45 3.90 17.57
C ASN A 103 2.14 4.62 17.22
N VAL A 104 2.05 5.25 16.04
CA VAL A 104 0.83 5.97 15.63
C VAL A 104 -0.08 5.07 14.78
N GLY A 105 0.44 3.97 14.25
CA GLY A 105 -0.32 3.07 13.38
C GLY A 105 -0.77 3.73 12.08
N THR A 106 -0.01 4.71 11.59
CA THR A 106 -0.34 5.43 10.35
C THR A 106 -0.17 4.52 9.14
N ALA A 107 -1.17 4.52 8.25
CA ALA A 107 -0.97 3.92 6.94
C ALA A 107 0.07 4.74 6.17
N ARG A 108 0.80 4.09 5.26
CA ARG A 108 1.84 4.74 4.44
C ARG A 108 1.34 6.01 3.72
N ILE A 109 0.09 6.00 3.25
CA ILE A 109 -0.55 7.14 2.58
C ILE A 109 -0.75 8.34 3.52
N ASP A 110 -0.80 8.10 4.82
CA ASP A 110 -0.91 9.16 5.83
C ASP A 110 0.50 9.59 6.29
N THR A 111 1.42 8.64 6.54
CA THR A 111 2.78 8.92 7.06
C THR A 111 3.61 9.86 6.18
N HIS A 112 3.53 9.75 4.85
CA HIS A 112 4.46 10.47 3.96
C HIS A 112 4.34 12.00 3.98
N LEU A 113 3.24 12.54 4.51
CA LEU A 113 2.99 13.98 4.58
C LEU A 113 2.77 14.46 6.02
N THR A 114 3.13 13.65 7.02
CA THR A 114 3.13 14.08 8.42
C THR A 114 4.02 15.32 8.59
N THR A 115 3.48 16.32 9.27
CA THR A 115 4.14 17.62 9.49
C THR A 115 4.67 17.78 10.92
N TRP A 116 5.61 18.70 11.11
CA TRP A 116 6.08 19.06 12.46
C TRP A 116 4.97 19.65 13.33
N VAL A 117 4.01 20.37 12.75
CA VAL A 117 2.83 20.88 13.46
C VAL A 117 2.06 19.76 14.15
N GLN A 118 1.85 18.63 13.46
CA GLN A 118 1.18 17.47 14.04
C GLN A 118 2.04 16.76 15.10
N ALA A 119 3.36 16.75 14.92
CA ALA A 119 4.27 16.16 15.90
C ALA A 119 4.41 16.98 17.19
N ASP A 120 4.32 18.31 17.08
CA ASP A 120 4.50 19.25 18.19
C ASP A 120 3.23 19.46 19.03
N ALA A 121 2.06 19.05 18.53
CA ALA A 121 0.83 18.99 19.32
C ALA A 121 1.00 18.07 20.55
N ASP A 122 0.13 18.12 21.55
CA ASP A 122 0.22 17.24 22.74
C ASP A 122 -0.04 15.77 22.40
N ASP A 123 -1.05 15.54 21.55
CA ASP A 123 -1.39 14.26 20.96
C ASP A 123 -1.10 14.26 19.46
N PHE A 124 -0.98 13.08 18.87
CA PHE A 124 -0.85 12.94 17.43
C PHE A 124 -2.23 12.77 16.79
N GLU A 125 -2.70 13.81 16.10
CA GLU A 125 -4.00 13.80 15.42
C GLU A 125 -3.86 13.77 13.89
N TYR A 126 -4.64 12.89 13.24
CA TYR A 126 -4.79 12.87 11.79
C TYR A 126 -6.11 12.24 11.34
N THR A 127 -6.55 12.55 10.13
CA THR A 127 -7.65 11.85 9.46
C THR A 127 -7.10 10.86 8.44
N ARG A 128 -7.47 9.58 8.55
CA ARG A 128 -7.06 8.54 7.60
C ARG A 128 -7.57 8.85 6.20
N ARG A 129 -6.68 9.03 5.23
CA ARG A 129 -7.07 9.41 3.85
C ARG A 129 -7.96 8.39 3.15
N LYS A 130 -7.79 7.10 3.47
CA LYS A 130 -8.56 6.03 2.82
C LYS A 130 -10.01 5.98 3.30
N THR A 131 -10.26 6.25 4.59
CA THR A 131 -11.55 5.98 5.23
C THR A 131 -12.23 7.22 5.80
N GLY A 132 -11.53 8.35 5.91
CA GLY A 132 -12.03 9.56 6.56
C GLY A 132 -12.13 9.47 8.09
N VAL A 133 -11.62 8.39 8.69
CA VAL A 133 -11.71 8.18 10.14
C VAL A 133 -10.64 9.03 10.84
N SER A 134 -11.07 9.87 11.79
CA SER A 134 -10.18 10.62 12.67
C SER A 134 -9.50 9.70 13.68
N VAL A 135 -8.22 9.97 13.93
CA VAL A 135 -7.36 9.22 14.84
C VAL A 135 -6.64 10.21 15.73
N LEU A 136 -6.72 9.98 17.03
CA LEU A 136 -5.99 10.71 18.07
C LEU A 136 -5.20 9.66 18.89
N VAL A 137 -3.89 9.83 18.98
CA VAL A 137 -3.01 8.87 19.65
C VAL A 137 -1.98 9.60 20.50
N GLU A 138 -1.80 9.15 21.74
CA GLU A 138 -0.73 9.66 22.60
C GLU A 138 0.64 9.30 22.01
N LYS A 139 1.57 10.25 21.98
CA LYS A 139 2.91 10.01 21.46
C LYS A 139 3.75 9.19 22.43
N ALA A 140 4.09 7.97 22.03
CA ALA A 140 5.08 7.13 22.69
C ALA A 140 6.43 7.85 22.90
N GLN A 141 7.12 7.52 23.99
CA GLN A 141 8.39 8.14 24.35
C GLN A 141 9.46 7.95 23.27
N SER A 142 9.53 6.77 22.64
CA SER A 142 10.47 6.47 21.56
C SER A 142 10.23 7.33 20.32
N LEU A 143 8.97 7.60 19.97
CA LEU A 143 8.60 8.52 18.91
C LEU A 143 9.06 9.94 19.23
N ARG A 144 8.79 10.43 20.44
CA ARG A 144 9.25 11.76 20.87
C ARG A 144 10.77 11.88 20.78
N ALA A 145 11.51 10.87 21.25
CA ALA A 145 12.96 10.84 21.19
C ALA A 145 13.50 10.85 19.75
N ALA A 146 12.90 10.04 18.86
CA ALA A 146 13.29 9.99 17.46
C ALA A 146 13.07 11.33 16.73
N LEU A 147 11.95 12.00 17.01
CA LEU A 147 11.60 13.28 16.40
C LEU A 147 12.47 14.43 16.96
N ALA A 148 12.77 14.42 18.26
CA ALA A 148 13.63 15.43 18.88
C ALA A 148 15.07 15.40 18.35
N ALA A 149 15.58 14.21 18.02
CA ALA A 149 16.92 14.03 17.48
C ALA A 149 17.06 14.39 15.98
N LEU A 150 15.95 14.66 15.28
CA LEU A 150 15.96 14.97 13.84
C LEU A 150 16.15 16.46 13.55
N PRO A 151 16.97 16.83 12.54
CA PRO A 151 17.03 18.20 12.08
C PRO A 151 15.75 18.59 11.32
N ARG A 152 15.16 19.73 11.70
CA ARG A 152 13.96 20.28 11.05
C ARG A 152 14.33 21.12 9.83
N LYS A 153 14.27 20.50 8.64
CA LYS A 153 14.66 21.14 7.36
C LYS A 153 13.50 21.48 6.43
N HIS A 154 12.30 20.96 6.71
CA HIS A 154 11.11 21.09 5.87
C HIS A 154 9.85 21.00 6.73
N VAL A 155 8.69 21.44 6.22
CA VAL A 155 7.40 21.35 6.94
C VAL A 155 6.99 19.90 7.22
N CYS A 156 7.24 19.00 6.27
CA CYS A 156 7.10 17.56 6.45
C CYS A 156 8.28 16.99 7.21
N ILE A 157 8.01 16.04 8.12
CA ILE A 157 9.03 15.34 8.92
C ILE A 157 9.91 14.48 8.01
N LEU A 158 9.28 13.72 7.10
CA LEU A 158 9.96 12.79 6.20
C LEU A 158 10.16 13.44 4.83
N THR A 159 11.41 13.68 4.47
CA THR A 159 11.79 14.17 3.14
C THR A 159 12.81 13.26 2.48
N THR A 160 12.80 13.29 1.15
CA THR A 160 13.88 12.76 0.29
C THR A 160 15.23 13.42 0.60
N GLU A 161 16.31 12.86 0.07
CA GLU A 161 17.66 13.43 0.20
C GLU A 161 17.79 14.84 -0.40
N TRP A 162 16.97 15.16 -1.39
CA TRP A 162 16.88 16.49 -1.99
C TRP A 162 15.96 17.45 -1.23
N GLY A 163 15.53 17.11 -0.01
CA GLY A 163 14.71 17.97 0.84
C GLY A 163 13.24 18.09 0.42
N LYS A 164 12.79 17.33 -0.58
CA LYS A 164 11.38 17.30 -1.02
C LYS A 164 10.57 16.28 -0.24
N PRO A 165 9.27 16.50 0.01
CA PRO A 165 8.37 15.48 0.53
C PRO A 165 8.40 14.21 -0.32
N PHE A 166 8.26 13.05 0.34
CA PHE A 166 8.09 11.81 -0.40
C PHE A 166 6.74 11.78 -1.14
N THR A 167 6.68 11.07 -2.25
CA THR A 167 5.41 10.50 -2.74
C THR A 167 5.10 9.23 -1.94
N VAL A 168 3.85 8.76 -1.96
CA VAL A 168 3.47 7.50 -1.27
C VAL A 168 4.33 6.32 -1.72
N ASP A 169 4.55 6.19 -3.03
CA ASP A 169 5.37 5.11 -3.60
C ASP A 169 6.87 5.35 -3.39
N GLY A 170 7.29 6.62 -3.33
CA GLY A 170 8.65 7.00 -2.96
C GLY A 170 8.98 6.56 -1.53
N LEU A 171 8.09 6.86 -0.57
CA LEU A 171 8.26 6.44 0.82
C LEU A 171 8.30 4.91 0.93
N GLN A 172 7.46 4.19 0.18
CA GLN A 172 7.51 2.72 0.16
C GLN A 172 8.88 2.20 -0.25
N ARG A 173 9.38 2.66 -1.41
CA ARG A 173 10.66 2.19 -1.95
C ARG A 173 11.79 2.49 -0.99
N TRP A 174 11.82 3.72 -0.46
CA TRP A 174 12.81 4.13 0.51
C TRP A 174 12.75 3.31 1.82
N MET A 175 11.56 3.01 2.35
CA MET A 175 11.43 2.12 3.51
C MET A 175 11.85 0.68 3.20
N ARG A 176 11.64 0.21 1.96
CA ARG A 176 12.14 -1.10 1.52
C ARG A 176 13.67 -1.15 1.58
N ASP A 177 14.32 -0.11 1.09
CA ASP A 177 15.78 -0.02 1.11
C ASP A 177 16.29 0.07 2.56
N ALA A 178 15.58 0.79 3.44
CA ALA A 178 15.87 0.84 4.87
C ALA A 178 15.73 -0.52 5.56
N MET A 179 14.70 -1.31 5.23
CA MET A 179 14.53 -2.68 5.72
C MET A 179 15.68 -3.57 5.26
N THR A 180 16.01 -3.55 3.96
CA THR A 180 17.13 -4.32 3.40
C THR A 180 18.44 -3.93 4.05
N GLY A 181 18.68 -2.63 4.28
CA GLY A 181 19.88 -2.12 4.95
C GLY A 181 19.99 -2.51 6.43
N ALA A 182 18.91 -2.97 7.05
CA ALA A 182 18.86 -3.53 8.41
C ALA A 182 18.75 -5.05 8.45
N ALA A 183 18.89 -5.73 7.30
CA ALA A 183 18.66 -7.16 7.15
C ALA A 183 17.27 -7.63 7.63
N VAL A 184 16.28 -6.72 7.64
CA VAL A 184 14.87 -7.06 7.87
C VAL A 184 14.25 -7.47 6.55
N ALA A 185 13.50 -8.57 6.53
CA ALA A 185 12.93 -9.07 5.30
C ALA A 185 11.93 -8.06 4.72
N ALA A 186 12.29 -7.45 3.59
CA ALA A 186 11.39 -6.61 2.84
C ALA A 186 10.21 -7.45 2.34
N GLN A 187 9.01 -7.19 2.87
CA GLN A 187 7.79 -7.89 2.46
C GLN A 187 7.54 -7.66 0.95
N SER A 188 7.37 -8.75 0.20
CA SER A 188 7.21 -8.76 -1.26
C SER A 188 5.82 -8.29 -1.71
#